data_AF-A0A6L8H771-F1
#
_entry.id   AF-A0A6L8H771-F1
#
_cell.length_a   1.000
_cell.length_b   1.000
_cell.length_c   1.000
_cell.angle_alpha   90.00
_cell.angle_beta   90.00
_cell.angle_gamma   90.00
#
_symmetry.space_group_name_H-M   'P 1'
#
loop_
_entity.id
_entity.type
_entity.pdbx_description
1 polymer ?
#
loop_
_entity_poly.entity_id
_entity_poly.type
_entity_poly.pdbx_seq_one_letter_code
_entity_poly.pdbx_strand_id
1 'polypeptide(L)'
;MKDVKQTRQFVKTALHYVGYCAPRVRLAAAWIAVARRLSTGRAPLACAALFAAALLAAAAPTPAAAQDYDIIIRGGRVIDGSGNDWFRADIAIDGDRIVRIGRMPGATARRVIDATGMYVSPGFIDLHSHADRALTSMYLEPRRARSLNSQGLTTVIGGADGRNARWPITAEISALRSQGHAMNFVPMVGHSTVRGYVMGTDHERPATERE
;
A
#
# COMPACT_ATOMS: atom_id res chain seq x y z
N MET A 1 -27.65 -1.27 2.57
CA MET A 1 -26.81 -0.14 2.14
C MET A 1 -25.96 0.32 3.34
N LYS A 2 -24.86 -0.38 3.63
CA LYS A 2 -23.95 -0.05 4.75
C LYS A 2 -22.50 -0.27 4.29
N ASP A 3 -21.79 0.84 4.29
CA ASP A 3 -20.34 1.05 4.42
C ASP A 3 -19.36 0.36 3.44
N VAL A 4 -19.15 1.02 2.30
CA VAL A 4 -18.16 0.71 1.24
C VAL A 4 -16.73 1.17 1.63
N LYS A 5 -16.49 1.61 2.87
CA LYS A 5 -15.16 2.08 3.32
C LYS A 5 -14.22 0.96 3.78
N GLN A 6 -14.70 -0.27 3.94
CA GLN A 6 -13.99 -1.35 4.63
C GLN A 6 -13.00 -2.15 3.77
N THR A 7 -12.95 -1.96 2.46
CA THR A 7 -12.07 -2.75 1.56
C THR A 7 -10.75 -2.06 1.22
N ARG A 8 -10.63 -0.74 1.45
CA ARG A 8 -9.53 0.11 0.93
C ARG A 8 -8.13 -0.10 1.53
N GLN A 9 -7.95 -1.04 2.46
CA GLN A 9 -6.69 -1.23 3.20
C GLN A 9 -5.80 -2.34 2.60
N PHE A 10 -6.32 -3.19 1.71
CA PHE A 10 -5.64 -4.44 1.31
C PHE A 10 -4.39 -4.30 0.43
N VAL A 11 -4.09 -3.13 -0.18
CA VAL A 11 -2.99 -3.01 -1.16
C VAL A 11 -1.91 -1.97 -0.80
N LYS A 12 -2.09 -1.16 0.26
CA LYS A 12 -1.16 -0.04 0.53
C LYS A 12 0.22 -0.43 1.08
N THR A 13 0.42 -1.65 1.56
CA THR A 13 1.64 -2.00 2.31
C THR A 13 2.81 -2.50 1.45
N ALA A 14 2.55 -3.00 0.23
CA ALA A 14 3.61 -3.56 -0.61
C ALA A 14 4.37 -2.54 -1.48
N LEU A 15 3.94 -1.28 -1.56
CA LEU A 15 4.42 -0.33 -2.59
C LEU A 15 5.32 0.79 -2.07
N HIS A 16 5.55 0.89 -0.77
CA HIS A 16 6.27 2.01 -0.16
C HIS A 16 7.81 1.91 -0.16
N TYR A 17 8.41 0.86 -0.76
CA TYR A 17 9.86 0.64 -0.65
C TYR A 17 10.68 0.81 -1.95
N VAL A 18 10.09 1.36 -3.02
CA VAL A 18 10.84 1.69 -4.26
C VAL A 18 10.43 3.07 -4.73
N GLY A 19 11.10 4.10 -4.20
CA GLY A 19 10.77 5.49 -4.53
C GLY A 19 11.71 6.51 -3.90
N TYR A 20 13.02 6.25 -3.92
CA TYR A 20 14.04 7.23 -3.55
C TYR A 20 15.19 7.19 -4.56
N CYS A 21 14.92 7.52 -5.82
CA CYS A 21 15.95 7.97 -6.76
C CYS A 21 15.33 8.53 -8.04
N ALA A 22 15.30 9.85 -8.21
CA ALA A 22 15.40 10.49 -9.53
C ALA A 22 15.76 12.00 -9.37
N PRO A 23 16.72 12.52 -10.14
CA PRO A 23 17.21 13.89 -10.02
C PRO A 23 16.25 14.92 -10.63
N ARG A 24 16.17 16.09 -9.99
CA ARG A 24 15.52 17.28 -10.56
C ARG A 24 16.35 17.80 -11.72
N VAL A 25 15.84 17.64 -12.94
CA VAL A 25 16.40 18.30 -14.14
C VAL A 25 16.11 19.80 -14.05
N ARG A 26 17.16 20.61 -13.87
CA ARG A 26 17.12 22.07 -14.05
C ARG A 26 17.29 22.39 -15.54
N LEU A 27 16.18 22.47 -16.28
CA LEU A 27 16.16 23.10 -17.61
C LEU A 27 15.52 24.48 -17.51
N ALA A 28 16.26 25.43 -16.95
CA ALA A 28 15.88 26.83 -16.93
C ALA A 28 17.15 27.70 -17.10
N ALA A 29 17.76 27.63 -18.28
CA ALA A 29 18.86 28.55 -18.64
C ALA A 29 18.98 28.84 -20.15
N ALA A 30 18.33 28.09 -21.04
CA ALA A 30 18.49 28.29 -22.48
C ALA A 30 17.51 29.31 -23.11
N TRP A 31 16.48 29.75 -22.39
CA TRP A 31 15.39 30.56 -22.98
C TRP A 31 15.63 32.07 -22.97
N ILE A 32 16.59 32.59 -22.21
CA ILE A 32 16.80 34.05 -22.08
C ILE A 32 17.64 34.63 -23.23
N ALA A 33 18.38 33.80 -23.96
CA ALA A 33 19.29 34.28 -25.03
C ALA A 33 18.57 34.56 -26.38
N VAL A 34 17.46 33.89 -26.68
CA VAL A 34 16.75 34.07 -27.96
C VAL A 34 15.87 35.34 -27.94
N ALA A 35 15.35 35.72 -26.78
CA ALA A 35 14.48 36.90 -26.65
C ALA A 35 15.20 38.25 -26.80
N ARG A 36 16.54 38.29 -26.75
CA ARG A 36 17.33 39.54 -26.88
C ARG A 36 17.77 39.87 -28.30
N ARG A 37 17.49 39.02 -29.30
CA ARG A 37 17.92 39.24 -30.70
C ARG A 37 16.78 39.57 -31.67
N LEU A 38 15.66 40.08 -31.16
CA LEU A 38 14.50 40.50 -31.95
C LEU A 38 14.11 41.99 -31.77
N SER A 39 14.94 42.80 -31.09
CA SER A 39 14.59 44.20 -30.81
C SER A 39 15.03 45.23 -31.86
N THR A 40 15.50 44.84 -33.05
CA THR A 40 15.99 45.80 -34.06
C THR A 40 15.53 45.50 -35.49
N GLY A 41 14.28 45.08 -35.67
CA GLY A 41 13.68 44.99 -37.00
C GLY A 41 12.18 44.84 -36.90
N ARG A 42 11.43 45.62 -37.69
CA ARG A 42 9.98 45.45 -37.90
C ARG A 42 9.72 44.06 -38.49
N ALA A 43 9.61 43.04 -37.64
CA ALA A 43 9.05 41.77 -38.05
C ALA A 43 7.55 42.00 -38.32
N PRO A 44 7.00 41.56 -39.46
CA PRO A 44 5.56 41.69 -39.72
C PRO A 44 4.82 40.91 -38.62
N LEU A 45 3.75 41.51 -38.08
CA LEU A 45 2.90 40.94 -37.01
C LEU A 45 2.50 39.48 -37.25
N ALA A 46 2.48 39.04 -38.52
CA ALA A 46 2.28 37.67 -38.96
C ALA A 46 3.33 36.67 -38.41
N CYS A 47 4.62 37.02 -38.36
CA CYS A 47 5.66 36.10 -37.87
C CYS A 47 5.61 35.90 -36.35
N ALA A 48 5.27 36.95 -35.59
CA ALA A 48 5.08 36.85 -34.15
C ALA A 48 3.83 36.04 -33.78
N ALA A 49 2.75 36.19 -34.55
CA ALA A 49 1.53 35.41 -34.39
C ALA A 49 1.72 33.92 -34.72
N LEU A 50 2.47 33.60 -35.78
CA LEU A 50 2.82 32.22 -36.14
C LEU A 50 3.71 31.55 -35.09
N PHE A 51 4.66 32.29 -34.49
CA PHE A 51 5.51 31.78 -33.42
C PHE A 51 4.73 31.54 -32.12
N ALA A 52 3.81 32.46 -31.77
CA ALA A 52 2.92 32.31 -30.62
C ALA A 52 1.95 31.13 -30.80
N ALA A 53 1.40 30.94 -32.00
CA ALA A 53 0.53 29.80 -32.32
C ALA A 53 1.28 28.46 -32.25
N ALA A 54 2.54 28.42 -32.69
CA ALA A 54 3.39 27.23 -32.57
C ALA A 54 3.75 26.91 -31.10
N LEU A 55 3.99 27.93 -30.27
CA LEU A 55 4.20 27.78 -28.83
C LEU A 55 2.95 27.31 -28.09
N LEU A 56 1.76 27.78 -28.49
CA LEU A 56 0.47 27.33 -27.95
C LEU A 56 0.14 25.90 -28.38
N ALA A 57 0.46 25.50 -29.61
CA ALA A 57 0.27 24.13 -30.10
C ALA A 57 1.24 23.13 -29.44
N ALA A 58 2.48 23.54 -29.14
CA ALA A 58 3.46 22.71 -28.45
C ALA A 58 3.18 22.57 -26.93
N ALA A 59 2.30 23.40 -26.37
CA ALA A 59 1.88 23.36 -24.97
C ALA A 59 0.59 22.55 -24.75
N ALA A 60 0.02 21.95 -25.81
CA ALA A 60 -1.14 21.07 -25.67
C ALA A 60 -0.75 19.84 -24.82
N PRO A 61 -1.42 19.57 -23.69
CA PRO A 61 -1.13 18.38 -22.90
C PRO A 61 -1.40 17.15 -23.75
N THR A 62 -0.35 16.34 -23.98
CA THR A 62 -0.50 15.04 -24.61
C THR A 62 -1.51 14.25 -23.77
N PRO A 63 -2.59 13.70 -24.36
CA PRO A 63 -3.51 12.88 -23.59
C PRO A 63 -2.69 11.74 -22.99
N ALA A 64 -2.62 11.71 -21.65
CA ALA A 64 -2.01 10.60 -20.95
C ALA A 64 -2.79 9.36 -21.36
N ALA A 65 -2.13 8.42 -22.05
CA ALA A 65 -2.76 7.16 -22.44
C ALA A 65 -3.38 6.55 -21.17
N ALA A 66 -4.68 6.33 -21.19
CA ALA A 66 -5.40 5.71 -20.09
C ALA A 66 -4.73 4.36 -19.81
N GLN A 67 -4.28 4.17 -18.56
CA GLN A 67 -3.72 2.89 -18.15
C GLN A 67 -4.86 1.94 -17.82
N ASP A 68 -4.76 0.68 -18.25
CA ASP A 68 -5.81 -0.31 -18.03
C ASP A 68 -5.96 -0.68 -16.54
N TYR A 69 -4.87 -0.63 -15.78
CA TYR A 69 -4.83 -1.05 -14.37
C TYR A 69 -3.94 -0.13 -13.50
N ASP A 70 -4.06 -0.24 -12.17
CA ASP A 70 -3.15 0.42 -11.24
C ASP A 70 -1.78 -0.29 -11.21
N ILE A 71 -1.78 -1.61 -11.10
CA ILE A 71 -0.55 -2.41 -11.03
C ILE A 71 -0.68 -3.65 -11.91
N ILE A 72 0.38 -4.00 -12.65
CA ILE A 72 0.57 -5.33 -13.23
C ILE A 72 1.82 -5.95 -12.63
N ILE A 73 1.71 -7.17 -12.13
CA ILE A 73 2.84 -8.07 -11.86
C ILE A 73 2.98 -8.99 -13.06
N ARG A 74 4.09 -8.90 -13.81
CA ARG A 74 4.25 -9.52 -15.13
C ARG A 74 5.16 -10.75 -15.08
N GLY A 75 4.79 -11.80 -15.82
CA GLY A 75 5.67 -12.93 -16.13
C GLY A 75 6.01 -13.88 -14.98
N GLY A 76 5.29 -13.77 -13.85
CA GLY A 76 5.55 -14.54 -12.64
C GLY A 76 5.13 -16.00 -12.72
N ARG A 77 5.72 -16.83 -11.85
CA ARG A 77 5.21 -18.17 -11.51
C ARG A 77 4.21 -18.04 -10.37
N VAL A 78 2.93 -18.07 -10.70
CA VAL A 78 1.84 -17.84 -9.75
C VAL A 78 1.54 -19.13 -8.99
N ILE A 79 1.56 -19.06 -7.66
CA ILE A 79 1.03 -20.05 -6.74
C ILE A 79 -0.16 -19.38 -6.06
N ASP A 80 -1.38 -19.82 -6.35
CA ASP A 80 -2.61 -19.13 -5.90
C ASP A 80 -3.05 -19.50 -4.47
N GLY A 81 -2.40 -20.50 -3.86
CA GLY A 81 -2.70 -20.98 -2.51
C GLY A 81 -3.79 -22.06 -2.46
N SER A 82 -4.31 -22.54 -3.59
CA SER A 82 -5.32 -23.61 -3.61
C SER A 82 -4.74 -25.02 -3.50
N GLY A 83 -3.41 -25.15 -3.39
CA GLY A 83 -2.69 -26.43 -3.34
C GLY A 83 -2.33 -27.02 -4.71
N ASN A 84 -2.63 -26.34 -5.81
CA ASN A 84 -2.19 -26.73 -7.15
C ASN A 84 -0.71 -26.35 -7.41
N ASP A 85 -0.11 -26.95 -8.44
CA ASP A 85 1.19 -26.52 -8.96
C ASP A 85 1.15 -25.08 -9.48
N TRP A 86 2.33 -24.46 -9.58
CA TRP A 86 2.44 -23.10 -10.10
C TRP A 86 2.14 -23.03 -11.60
N PHE A 87 1.63 -21.88 -12.06
CA PHE A 87 1.43 -21.59 -13.49
C PHE A 87 1.97 -20.20 -13.86
N ARG A 88 2.31 -19.99 -15.14
CA ARG A 88 2.83 -18.69 -15.60
C ARG A 88 1.69 -17.74 -15.95
N ALA A 89 1.65 -16.58 -15.29
CA ALA A 89 0.63 -15.56 -15.55
C ALA A 89 1.11 -14.16 -15.17
N ASP A 90 0.40 -13.17 -15.69
CA ASP A 90 0.41 -11.80 -15.18
C ASP A 90 -0.74 -11.65 -14.17
N ILE A 91 -0.59 -10.74 -13.21
CA ILE A 91 -1.63 -10.37 -12.24
C ILE A 91 -1.89 -8.88 -12.34
N ALA A 92 -3.15 -8.51 -12.61
CA ALA A 92 -3.58 -7.11 -12.65
C ALA A 92 -4.34 -6.76 -11.37
N ILE A 93 -4.00 -5.60 -10.81
CA ILE A 93 -4.59 -5.05 -9.58
C ILE A 93 -5.16 -3.68 -9.91
N ASP A 94 -6.38 -3.44 -9.44
CA ASP A 94 -7.04 -2.13 -9.47
C ASP A 94 -7.52 -1.79 -8.06
N GLY A 95 -7.08 -0.65 -7.53
CA GLY A 95 -7.31 -0.27 -6.15
C GLY A 95 -6.88 -1.34 -5.13
N ASP A 96 -7.85 -2.00 -4.50
CA ASP A 96 -7.66 -2.99 -3.45
C ASP A 96 -7.89 -4.46 -3.87
N ARG A 97 -8.09 -4.71 -5.18
CA ARG A 97 -8.44 -6.05 -5.68
C ARG A 97 -7.55 -6.52 -6.81
N ILE A 98 -7.33 -7.83 -6.83
CA ILE A 98 -6.90 -8.53 -8.03
C ILE A 98 -8.10 -8.59 -8.97
N VAL A 99 -7.98 -7.97 -10.15
CA VAL A 99 -9.07 -7.89 -11.14
C VAL A 99 -8.89 -8.86 -12.30
N ARG A 100 -7.67 -9.36 -12.52
CA ARG A 100 -7.40 -10.37 -13.54
C ARG A 100 -6.12 -11.16 -13.22
N ILE A 101 -6.14 -12.43 -13.58
CA ILE A 101 -4.97 -13.32 -13.60
C ILE A 101 -4.94 -14.01 -14.97
N GLY A 102 -3.79 -14.02 -15.64
CA GLY A 102 -3.63 -14.66 -16.94
C GLY A 102 -2.63 -13.94 -17.83
N ARG A 103 -2.57 -14.30 -19.11
CA ARG A 103 -1.73 -13.58 -20.09
C ARG A 103 -2.39 -12.25 -20.47
N MET A 104 -1.64 -11.16 -20.43
CA MET A 104 -2.16 -9.83 -20.76
C MET A 104 -1.23 -9.07 -21.73
N PRO A 105 -1.06 -9.56 -22.97
CA PRO A 105 -0.21 -8.89 -23.95
C PRO A 105 -0.75 -7.49 -24.25
N GLY A 106 0.12 -6.49 -24.26
CA GLY A 106 -0.25 -5.10 -24.53
C GLY A 106 -0.97 -4.36 -23.40
N ALA A 107 -1.30 -5.04 -22.28
CA ALA A 107 -1.92 -4.37 -21.14
C ALA A 107 -0.98 -3.36 -20.49
N THR A 108 -1.55 -2.22 -20.13
CA THR A 108 -0.87 -1.07 -19.55
C THR A 108 -1.28 -0.88 -18.08
N ALA A 109 -0.37 -0.35 -17.25
CA ALA A 109 -0.66 -0.07 -15.85
C ALA A 109 0.17 1.11 -15.35
N ARG A 110 -0.35 1.82 -14.34
CA ARG A 110 0.40 2.90 -13.68
C ARG A 110 1.74 2.42 -13.11
N ARG A 111 1.81 1.17 -12.66
CA ARG A 111 3.04 0.51 -12.23
C ARG A 111 3.12 -0.91 -12.80
N VAL A 112 4.25 -1.25 -13.40
CA VAL A 112 4.55 -2.63 -13.81
C VAL A 112 5.69 -3.17 -12.95
N ILE A 113 5.49 -4.36 -12.41
CA ILE A 113 6.48 -5.11 -11.62
C ILE A 113 6.87 -6.33 -12.45
N ASP A 114 8.15 -6.44 -12.82
CA ASP A 114 8.67 -7.62 -13.50
C ASP A 114 8.96 -8.73 -12.49
N ALA A 115 8.21 -9.83 -12.58
CA ALA A 115 8.36 -11.01 -11.74
C ALA A 115 8.94 -12.20 -12.53
N THR A 116 9.60 -11.94 -13.66
CA THR A 116 10.24 -12.99 -14.47
C THR A 116 11.25 -13.78 -13.63
N GLY A 117 11.08 -15.10 -13.59
CA GLY A 117 11.91 -15.99 -12.78
C GLY A 117 11.56 -16.02 -11.29
N MET A 118 10.65 -15.16 -10.84
CA MET A 118 10.17 -15.12 -9.45
C MET A 118 8.86 -15.88 -9.28
N TYR A 119 8.54 -16.20 -8.03
CA TYR A 119 7.22 -16.69 -7.64
C TYR A 119 6.35 -15.52 -7.19
N VAL A 120 5.05 -15.63 -7.45
CA VAL A 120 4.05 -14.69 -6.97
C VAL A 120 3.00 -15.49 -6.22
N SER A 121 2.81 -15.17 -4.94
CA SER A 121 1.87 -15.86 -4.06
C SER A 121 0.91 -14.87 -3.40
N PRO A 122 -0.19 -15.35 -2.80
CA PRO A 122 -0.88 -14.60 -1.76
C PRO A 122 0.11 -14.15 -0.68
N GLY A 123 -0.18 -13.01 -0.07
CA GLY A 123 0.55 -12.59 1.12
C GLY A 123 0.32 -13.57 2.27
N PHE A 124 1.34 -13.81 3.08
CA PHE A 124 1.26 -14.81 4.15
C PHE A 124 0.41 -14.33 5.32
N ILE A 125 -0.21 -15.29 6.00
CA ILE A 125 -1.08 -15.07 7.17
C ILE A 125 -0.39 -15.67 8.39
N ASP A 126 -0.01 -14.81 9.32
CA ASP A 126 0.55 -15.21 10.62
C ASP A 126 -0.58 -15.49 11.60
N LEU A 127 -0.78 -16.78 11.90
CA LEU A 127 -1.83 -17.26 12.80
C LEU A 127 -1.48 -17.08 14.29
N HIS A 128 -0.22 -16.76 14.62
CA HIS A 128 0.23 -16.68 16.01
C HIS A 128 1.20 -15.52 16.20
N SER A 129 0.63 -14.34 16.47
CA SER A 129 1.40 -13.10 16.51
C SER A 129 1.20 -12.32 17.81
N HIS A 130 2.31 -11.76 18.31
CA HIS A 130 2.33 -10.73 19.37
C HIS A 130 2.51 -9.32 18.78
N ALA A 131 2.19 -9.14 17.49
CA ALA A 131 2.33 -7.89 16.76
C ALA A 131 1.32 -6.81 17.19
N ASP A 132 0.26 -7.19 17.89
CA ASP A 132 -0.76 -6.30 18.48
C ASP A 132 -0.14 -5.15 19.29
N ARG A 133 0.93 -5.41 20.05
CA ARG A 133 1.68 -4.38 20.79
C ARG A 133 2.33 -3.34 19.87
N ALA A 134 2.93 -3.79 18.78
CA ALA A 134 3.60 -2.92 17.82
C ALA A 134 2.58 -2.15 16.96
N LEU A 135 1.51 -2.82 16.52
CA LEU A 135 0.50 -2.26 15.62
C LEU A 135 -0.42 -1.26 16.31
N THR A 136 -0.59 -1.37 17.64
CA THR A 136 -1.30 -0.37 18.46
C THR A 136 -0.38 0.70 19.05
N SER A 137 0.94 0.66 18.80
CA SER A 137 1.88 1.64 19.33
C SER A 137 1.54 3.06 18.89
N MET A 138 1.80 4.07 19.74
CA MET A 138 1.66 5.48 19.38
C MET A 138 2.72 5.94 18.36
N TYR A 139 3.84 5.21 18.24
CA TYR A 139 4.92 5.52 17.31
C TYR A 139 4.71 4.88 15.94
N LEU A 140 5.09 5.59 14.89
CA LEU A 140 4.92 5.13 13.50
C LEU A 140 5.80 3.91 13.16
N GLU A 141 7.06 3.89 13.61
CA GLU A 141 7.99 2.84 13.20
C GLU A 141 7.55 1.41 13.62
N PRO A 142 7.08 1.15 14.86
CA PRO A 142 6.49 -0.14 15.19
C PRO A 142 5.28 -0.51 14.31
N ARG A 143 4.40 0.46 14.01
CA ARG A 143 3.20 0.23 13.17
C ARG A 143 3.51 -0.09 11.71
N ARG A 144 4.72 0.25 11.24
CA ARG A 144 5.21 -0.11 9.89
C ARG A 144 5.52 -1.60 9.75
N ALA A 145 5.61 -2.35 10.85
CA ALA A 145 5.72 -3.82 10.85
C ALA A 145 6.84 -4.34 9.91
N ARG A 146 7.98 -3.64 9.85
CA ARG A 146 9.03 -3.93 8.85
C ARG A 146 9.50 -5.39 8.90
N SER A 147 9.67 -5.93 10.10
CA SER A 147 10.06 -7.33 10.32
C SER A 147 9.05 -8.32 9.76
N LEU A 148 7.76 -8.02 9.83
CA LEU A 148 6.69 -8.88 9.32
C LEU A 148 6.60 -8.76 7.80
N ASN A 149 6.57 -7.53 7.28
CA ASN A 149 6.47 -7.27 5.84
C ASN A 149 7.66 -7.80 5.04
N SER A 150 8.88 -7.74 5.59
CA SER A 150 10.08 -8.26 4.91
C SER A 150 10.07 -9.78 4.74
N GLN A 151 9.20 -10.47 5.46
CA GLN A 151 9.00 -11.92 5.36
C GLN A 151 7.81 -12.29 4.45
N GLY A 152 7.13 -11.31 3.86
CA GLY A 152 5.95 -11.53 3.01
C GLY A 152 4.63 -11.68 3.77
N LEU A 153 4.62 -11.42 5.08
CA LEU A 153 3.38 -11.40 5.86
C LEU A 153 2.54 -10.20 5.45
N THR A 154 1.22 -10.40 5.36
CA THR A 154 0.24 -9.33 5.07
C THR A 154 -0.91 -9.30 6.06
N THR A 155 -1.13 -10.39 6.80
CA THR A 155 -2.20 -10.52 7.79
C THR A 155 -1.65 -11.14 9.05
N VAL A 156 -2.06 -10.63 10.22
CA VAL A 156 -1.72 -11.21 11.52
C VAL A 156 -2.98 -11.42 12.36
N ILE A 157 -2.97 -12.48 13.17
CA ILE A 157 -3.96 -12.71 14.21
C ILE A 157 -3.34 -12.30 15.55
N GLY A 158 -3.96 -11.35 16.24
CA GLY A 158 -3.53 -10.87 17.55
C GLY A 158 -4.37 -11.47 18.69
N GLY A 159 -3.98 -11.20 19.94
CA GLY A 159 -4.60 -11.85 21.09
C GLY A 159 -3.93 -13.17 21.51
N ALA A 160 -2.72 -13.44 20.98
CA ALA A 160 -1.98 -14.66 21.22
C ALA A 160 -1.72 -14.88 22.72
N ASP A 161 -1.69 -16.16 23.13
CA ASP A 161 -1.42 -16.59 24.51
C ASP A 161 -2.33 -15.95 25.57
N GLY A 162 -3.57 -15.62 25.17
CA GLY A 162 -4.57 -15.09 26.07
C GLY A 162 -4.37 -13.62 26.46
N ARG A 163 -3.57 -12.85 25.70
CA ARG A 163 -3.27 -11.45 26.02
C ARG A 163 -3.63 -10.51 24.88
N ASN A 164 -4.30 -9.41 25.20
CA ASN A 164 -4.48 -8.27 24.29
C ASN A 164 -3.52 -7.12 24.68
N ALA A 165 -3.02 -6.40 23.68
CA ALA A 165 -2.21 -5.19 23.91
C ALA A 165 -3.02 -4.03 24.51
N ARG A 166 -4.34 -3.97 24.24
CA ARG A 166 -5.27 -3.01 24.85
C ARG A 166 -6.55 -3.70 25.26
N TRP A 167 -7.13 -3.26 26.38
CA TRP A 167 -8.39 -3.76 26.90
C TRP A 167 -9.29 -2.58 27.33
N PRO A 168 -10.62 -2.61 27.04
CA PRO A 168 -11.39 -3.65 26.36
C PRO A 168 -11.03 -3.80 24.88
N ILE A 169 -11.40 -4.93 24.26
CA ILE A 169 -11.10 -5.22 22.84
C ILE A 169 -11.60 -4.12 21.87
N THR A 170 -12.63 -3.37 22.25
CA THR A 170 -13.11 -2.20 21.50
C THR A 170 -12.08 -1.07 21.44
N ALA A 171 -11.29 -0.87 22.50
CA ALA A 171 -10.21 0.11 22.52
C ALA A 171 -9.04 -0.31 21.62
N GLU A 172 -8.74 -1.61 21.56
CA GLU A 172 -7.76 -2.17 20.62
C GLU A 172 -8.18 -1.98 19.17
N ILE A 173 -9.43 -2.35 18.83
CA ILE A 173 -9.99 -2.16 17.49
C ILE A 173 -9.99 -0.66 17.11
N SER A 174 -10.36 0.23 18.04
CA SER A 174 -10.33 1.67 17.81
C SER A 174 -8.92 2.20 17.52
N ALA A 175 -7.92 1.71 18.25
CA ALA A 175 -6.52 2.06 18.03
C ALA A 175 -6.07 1.68 16.62
N LEU A 176 -6.32 0.43 16.24
CA LEU A 176 -5.94 -0.10 14.93
C LEU A 176 -6.59 0.70 13.79
N ARG A 177 -7.89 1.01 13.92
CA ARG A 177 -8.62 1.77 12.90
C ARG A 177 -8.18 3.22 12.76
N SER A 178 -7.76 3.87 13.85
CA SER A 178 -7.46 5.31 13.84
C SER A 178 -6.01 5.65 13.49
N GLN A 179 -5.05 4.78 13.80
CA GLN A 179 -3.62 5.14 13.77
C GLN A 179 -2.91 4.81 12.46
N GLY A 180 -3.53 4.00 11.59
CA GLY A 180 -2.93 3.46 10.39
C GLY A 180 -1.78 2.49 10.69
N HIS A 181 -1.88 1.27 10.16
CA HIS A 181 -0.88 0.23 10.33
C HIS A 181 -0.67 -0.55 9.03
N ALA A 182 0.46 -1.25 8.96
CA ALA A 182 0.90 -1.95 7.76
C ALA A 182 0.18 -3.29 7.52
N MET A 183 -0.28 -3.97 8.58
CA MET A 183 -0.84 -5.34 8.45
C MET A 183 -2.36 -5.32 8.33
N ASN A 184 -2.96 -6.33 7.71
CA ASN A 184 -4.32 -6.69 8.08
C ASN A 184 -4.31 -7.34 9.47
N PHE A 185 -5.35 -7.13 10.27
CA PHE A 185 -5.37 -7.57 11.66
C PHE A 185 -6.70 -8.25 12.00
N VAL A 186 -6.61 -9.45 12.57
CA VAL A 186 -7.75 -10.19 13.12
C VAL A 186 -7.62 -10.22 14.65
N PRO A 187 -8.49 -9.54 15.39
CA PRO A 187 -8.42 -9.51 16.85
C PRO A 187 -9.04 -10.78 17.45
N MET A 188 -8.37 -11.38 18.43
CA MET A 188 -8.96 -12.37 19.34
C MET A 188 -9.14 -11.77 20.74
N VAL A 189 -10.01 -12.38 21.55
CA VAL A 189 -10.15 -12.03 22.97
C VAL A 189 -9.21 -12.90 23.79
N GLY A 190 -8.28 -12.25 24.50
CA GLY A 190 -7.34 -12.92 25.37
C GLY A 190 -7.98 -13.39 26.68
N HIS A 191 -8.01 -14.70 26.90
CA HIS A 191 -8.53 -15.29 28.14
C HIS A 191 -7.90 -14.70 29.41
N SER A 192 -6.56 -14.61 29.44
CA SER A 192 -5.82 -14.09 30.60
C SER A 192 -6.08 -12.61 30.84
N THR A 193 -6.29 -11.81 29.78
CA THR A 193 -6.71 -10.41 29.89
C THR A 193 -8.10 -10.30 30.54
N VAL A 194 -9.07 -11.10 30.10
CA VAL A 194 -10.42 -11.13 30.71
C VAL A 194 -10.34 -11.57 32.16
N ARG A 195 -9.62 -12.65 32.44
CA ARG A 195 -9.46 -13.18 33.79
C ARG A 195 -8.86 -12.14 34.73
N GLY A 196 -7.78 -11.48 34.33
CA GLY A 196 -7.15 -10.43 35.13
C GLY A 196 -8.07 -9.22 35.37
N TYR A 197 -8.94 -8.90 34.41
CA TYR A 197 -9.91 -7.82 34.56
C TYR A 197 -11.05 -8.15 35.54
N VAL A 198 -11.53 -9.40 35.53
CA VAL A 198 -12.67 -9.84 36.35
C VAL A 198 -12.23 -10.30 37.74
N MET A 199 -11.18 -11.11 37.82
CA MET A 199 -10.74 -11.76 39.06
C MET A 199 -9.62 -10.99 39.77
N GLY A 200 -9.07 -9.95 39.13
CA GLY A 200 -7.87 -9.27 39.61
C GLY A 200 -6.58 -10.08 39.37
N THR A 201 -5.47 -9.57 39.91
CA THR A 201 -4.14 -10.18 39.74
C THR A 201 -3.80 -11.21 40.82
N ASP A 202 -4.58 -11.23 41.91
CA ASP A 202 -4.40 -12.17 43.01
C ASP A 202 -5.03 -13.52 42.67
N HIS A 203 -4.27 -14.30 41.91
CA HIS A 203 -4.65 -15.63 41.46
C HIS A 203 -4.39 -16.72 42.51
N GLU A 204 -3.75 -16.36 43.62
CA GLU A 204 -3.43 -17.25 44.74
C GLU A 204 -4.37 -17.03 45.93
N ARG A 205 -5.33 -16.07 45.84
CA ARG A 205 -6.27 -15.85 46.94
C ARG A 205 -7.06 -17.13 47.24
N PRO A 206 -7.23 -17.49 48.53
CA PRO A 206 -8.16 -18.53 48.92
C PRO A 206 -9.58 -18.22 48.46
N ALA A 207 -10.34 -19.27 48.14
CA ALA A 207 -11.78 -19.14 47.91
C ALA A 207 -12.47 -18.64 49.19
N THR A 208 -13.42 -17.72 49.04
CA THR A 208 -14.25 -17.27 50.16
C THR A 208 -15.39 -18.25 50.39
N GLU A 209 -16.01 -18.28 51.57
CA GLU A 209 -17.18 -19.15 51.83
C GLU A 209 -18.39 -18.89 50.91
N ARG A 210 -18.40 -17.77 50.18
CA ARG A 210 -19.48 -17.37 49.26
C ARG A 210 -19.29 -17.87 47.83
N GLU A 211 -18.12 -18.40 47.50
CA GLU A 211 -17.71 -18.87 46.16
C GLU A 211 -17.63 -20.40 46.14
#